data_AF-Q7R9J5-F1
#
_entry.id   AF-Q7R9J5-F1
#
_cell.length_a   1.000
_cell.length_b   1.000
_cell.length_c   1.000
_cell.angle_alpha   90.00
_cell.angle_beta   90.00
_cell.angle_gamma   90.00
#
_symmetry.space_group_name_H-M   'P 1'
#
loop_
_entity.id
_entity.type
_entity.pdbx_description
1 polymer ?
#
loop_
_entity_poly.entity_id
_entity_poly.type
_entity_poly.pdbx_seq_one_letter_code
_entity_poly.pdbx_strand_id
1 'polypeptide(L)'
;MTKSGAGTKGIEIYDMPSDINEWNKISFCIVPNDYKKNLDLYDPAILCSLVSDVYMLKENALDIILKKYNKWPEYSDVFWNNICAENEFIVNNKSFNTRQKLAHDRLFNKQYFYIFNIDSIKQSNYYDPLFLCKTLIKLGEGVLVSDPIDADYVIIHNSEDSNAISFYTCLQETYKNQKKKKKKLPLFVTPNFIYDCILNYSVSYPSKSKNHFCF
;
A
#
# COMPACT_ATOMS: atom_id res chain seq x y z
N MET A 1 -11.05 -10.37 -38.13
CA MET A 1 -10.55 -11.44 -37.24
C MET A 1 -9.03 -11.50 -37.35
N THR A 2 -8.31 -10.84 -36.46
CA THR A 2 -6.84 -10.92 -36.37
C THR A 2 -6.47 -12.01 -35.38
N LYS A 3 -5.64 -12.95 -35.84
CA LYS A 3 -5.11 -14.08 -35.07
C LYS A 3 -4.34 -13.56 -33.85
N SER A 4 -4.83 -13.91 -32.66
CA SER A 4 -4.15 -13.71 -31.40
C SER A 4 -2.90 -14.57 -31.34
N GLY A 5 -1.75 -13.93 -31.07
CA GLY A 5 -0.57 -14.65 -30.59
C GLY A 5 -0.87 -15.27 -29.23
N ALA A 6 -0.22 -16.39 -28.92
CA ALA A 6 -0.41 -17.09 -27.66
C ALA A 6 -0.11 -16.16 -26.47
N GLY A 7 -1.09 -15.95 -25.58
CA GLY A 7 -0.83 -15.67 -24.18
C GLY A 7 -1.21 -14.31 -23.59
N THR A 8 -1.75 -13.33 -24.35
CA THR A 8 -2.23 -12.08 -23.75
C THR A 8 -3.70 -11.85 -24.10
N LYS A 9 -4.58 -11.82 -23.09
CA LYS A 9 -6.02 -11.56 -23.24
C LYS A 9 -6.36 -10.12 -23.68
N GLY A 10 -5.37 -9.32 -24.09
CA GLY A 10 -5.51 -7.89 -24.35
C GLY A 10 -5.35 -7.07 -23.08
N ILE A 11 -5.72 -5.78 -23.16
CA ILE A 11 -5.74 -4.86 -22.02
C ILE A 11 -6.99 -5.17 -21.19
N GLU A 12 -6.82 -5.41 -19.90
CA GLU A 12 -7.90 -5.55 -18.93
C GLU A 12 -7.86 -4.33 -18.01
N ILE A 13 -9.03 -3.73 -17.76
CA ILE A 13 -9.20 -2.58 -16.86
C ILE A 13 -9.84 -3.12 -15.58
N TYR A 14 -9.27 -2.74 -14.44
CA TYR A 14 -9.75 -3.10 -13.12
C TYR A 14 -10.08 -1.82 -12.37
N ASP A 15 -11.26 -1.76 -11.75
CA ASP A 15 -11.60 -0.65 -10.85
C ASP A 15 -10.77 -0.75 -9.57
N MET A 16 -10.80 -1.90 -8.89
CA MET A 16 -9.88 -2.28 -7.82
C MET A 16 -9.68 -3.80 -7.80
N PRO A 17 -8.44 -4.31 -7.67
CA PRO A 17 -8.18 -5.73 -7.50
C PRO A 17 -8.85 -6.28 -6.23
N SER A 18 -9.45 -7.47 -6.29
CA SER A 18 -10.16 -8.08 -5.18
C SER A 18 -9.24 -8.72 -4.13
N ASP A 19 -8.04 -9.13 -4.54
CA ASP A 19 -7.03 -9.76 -3.70
C ASP A 19 -5.59 -9.48 -4.18
N ILE A 20 -4.62 -10.03 -3.44
CA ILE A 20 -3.18 -9.87 -3.72
C ILE A 20 -2.76 -10.52 -5.04
N ASN A 21 -3.39 -11.63 -5.43
CA ASN A 21 -3.07 -12.31 -6.68
C ASN A 21 -3.52 -11.49 -7.88
N GLU A 22 -4.61 -10.75 -7.75
CA GLU A 22 -5.02 -9.78 -8.76
C GLU A 22 -4.12 -8.55 -8.78
N TRP A 23 -3.69 -8.05 -7.62
CA TRP A 23 -2.68 -6.99 -7.55
C TRP A 23 -1.39 -7.36 -8.29
N ASN A 24 -0.93 -8.60 -8.19
CA ASN A 24 0.24 -9.11 -8.92
C ASN A 24 0.09 -9.11 -10.45
N LYS A 25 -1.12 -8.90 -10.99
CA LYS A 25 -1.38 -8.79 -12.43
C LYS A 25 -1.40 -7.33 -12.90
N ILE A 26 -1.50 -6.37 -11.98
CA ILE A 26 -1.60 -4.96 -12.32
C ILE A 26 -0.23 -4.44 -12.75
N SER A 27 -0.16 -3.88 -13.95
CA SER A 27 1.07 -3.28 -14.49
C SER A 27 1.08 -1.76 -14.37
N PHE A 28 -0.09 -1.13 -14.52
CA PHE A 28 -0.23 0.32 -14.54
C PHE A 28 -1.35 0.79 -13.62
N CYS A 29 -1.09 1.91 -12.94
CA CYS A 29 -2.11 2.72 -12.28
C CYS A 29 -2.22 4.03 -13.03
N ILE A 30 -3.42 4.38 -13.46
CA ILE A 30 -3.67 5.58 -14.27
C ILE A 30 -4.17 6.69 -13.37
N VAL A 31 -3.50 7.83 -13.41
CA VAL A 31 -3.80 8.99 -12.58
C VAL A 31 -4.33 10.12 -13.47
N PRO A 32 -5.46 10.77 -13.12
CA PRO A 32 -6.00 11.88 -13.89
C PRO A 32 -4.99 13.02 -14.09
N ASN A 33 -5.02 13.67 -15.26
CA ASN A 33 -4.08 14.76 -15.58
C ASN A 33 -4.23 16.00 -14.69
N ASP A 34 -5.42 16.24 -14.15
CA ASP A 34 -5.77 17.36 -13.28
C ASP A 34 -5.50 17.07 -11.80
N TYR A 35 -4.72 16.02 -11.49
CA TYR A 35 -4.33 15.60 -10.14
C TYR A 35 -3.85 16.73 -9.21
N LYS A 36 -3.28 17.81 -9.77
CA LYS A 36 -2.76 18.95 -9.01
C LYS A 36 -3.83 19.71 -8.23
N LYS A 37 -5.12 19.52 -8.52
CA LYS A 37 -6.19 20.28 -7.86
C LYS A 37 -6.73 19.63 -6.60
N ASN A 38 -6.83 18.30 -6.48
CA ASN A 38 -7.44 17.63 -5.31
C ASN A 38 -7.08 16.13 -5.19
N LEU A 39 -5.89 15.69 -5.61
CA LEU A 39 -5.55 14.26 -5.49
C LEU A 39 -5.24 13.89 -4.03
N ASP A 40 -6.06 13.00 -3.46
CA ASP A 40 -5.77 12.39 -2.17
C ASP A 40 -4.69 11.31 -2.34
N LEU A 41 -3.51 11.53 -1.77
CA LEU A 41 -2.41 10.55 -1.82
C LEU A 41 -2.67 9.32 -0.95
N TYR A 42 -3.67 9.37 -0.06
CA TYR A 42 -4.13 8.22 0.70
C TYR A 42 -5.22 7.42 -0.03
N ASP A 43 -5.53 7.77 -1.27
CA ASP A 43 -6.42 6.95 -2.10
C ASP A 43 -5.90 5.49 -2.15
N PRO A 44 -6.78 4.49 -1.97
CA PRO A 44 -6.38 3.10 -1.93
C PRO A 44 -5.65 2.61 -3.18
N ALA A 45 -6.04 3.07 -4.37
CA ALA A 45 -5.40 2.67 -5.62
C ALA A 45 -3.97 3.22 -5.69
N ILE A 46 -3.76 4.46 -5.24
CA ILE A 46 -2.42 5.06 -5.14
C ILE A 46 -1.55 4.29 -4.15
N LEU A 47 -2.02 4.09 -2.92
CA LEU A 47 -1.24 3.42 -1.88
C LEU A 47 -0.88 1.98 -2.27
N CYS A 48 -1.85 1.23 -2.79
CA CYS A 48 -1.61 -0.15 -3.24
C CYS A 48 -0.63 -0.19 -4.42
N SER A 49 -0.74 0.74 -5.36
CA SER A 49 0.18 0.82 -6.51
C SER A 49 1.61 1.22 -6.11
N LEU A 50 1.75 2.08 -5.10
CA LEU A 50 3.04 2.49 -4.55
C LEU A 50 3.78 1.33 -3.90
N VAL A 51 3.08 0.50 -3.12
CA VAL A 51 3.69 -0.64 -2.40
C VAL A 51 3.88 -1.87 -3.29
N SER A 52 3.09 -2.04 -4.35
CA SER A 52 3.09 -3.24 -5.23
C SER A 52 3.94 -3.11 -6.50
N ASP A 53 4.87 -2.15 -6.55
CA ASP A 53 5.72 -1.90 -7.73
C ASP A 53 4.93 -1.72 -9.04
N VAL A 54 3.74 -1.10 -8.98
CA VAL A 54 2.93 -0.77 -10.16
C VAL A 54 3.43 0.54 -10.76
N TYR A 55 3.54 0.63 -12.08
CA TYR A 55 3.96 1.86 -12.76
C TYR A 55 2.80 2.86 -12.79
N MET A 56 2.99 4.06 -12.24
CA MET A 56 1.92 5.05 -12.14
C MET A 56 2.07 6.09 -13.25
N LEU A 57 1.11 6.13 -14.17
CA LEU A 57 1.13 7.00 -15.36
C LEU A 57 0.00 8.02 -15.29
N LYS A 58 0.28 9.23 -15.75
CA LYS A 58 -0.76 10.22 -16.04
C LYS A 58 -1.59 9.76 -17.23
N GLU A 59 -2.88 10.05 -17.20
CA GLU A 59 -3.84 9.71 -18.25
C GLU A 59 -3.38 10.13 -19.66
N ASN A 60 -2.68 11.26 -19.81
CA ASN A 60 -2.09 11.70 -21.09
C ASN A 60 -1.21 10.63 -21.76
N ALA A 61 -0.57 9.74 -21.00
CA ALA A 61 0.21 8.64 -21.56
C ALA A 61 -0.68 7.71 -22.40
N LEU A 62 -1.89 7.40 -21.92
CA LEU A 62 -2.83 6.52 -22.61
C LEU A 62 -3.27 7.11 -23.95
N ASP A 63 -3.58 8.41 -23.98
CA ASP A 63 -3.99 9.09 -25.22
C ASP A 63 -2.91 8.99 -26.30
N ILE A 64 -1.64 9.14 -25.91
CA ILE A 64 -0.51 9.02 -26.82
C ILE A 64 -0.37 7.56 -27.30
N ILE A 65 -0.52 6.59 -26.40
CA ILE A 65 -0.43 5.16 -26.73
C ILE A 65 -1.52 4.78 -27.72
N LEU A 66 -2.78 5.09 -27.40
CA LEU A 66 -3.94 4.69 -28.21
C LEU A 66 -3.93 5.31 -29.60
N LYS A 67 -3.32 6.49 -29.78
CA LYS A 67 -3.18 7.15 -31.09
C LYS A 67 -2.05 6.56 -31.94
N LYS A 68 -0.97 6.07 -31.31
CA LYS A 68 0.26 5.69 -32.01
C LYS A 68 0.47 4.18 -32.14
N TYR A 69 -0.09 3.39 -31.23
CA TYR A 69 0.14 1.96 -31.17
C TYR A 69 -1.14 1.17 -31.43
N ASN A 70 -1.09 0.26 -32.41
CA ASN A 70 -2.15 -0.70 -32.68
C ASN A 70 -2.02 -2.01 -31.87
N LYS A 71 -0.93 -2.15 -31.10
CA LYS A 71 -0.63 -3.27 -30.21
C LYS A 71 0.13 -2.74 -28.98
N TRP A 72 0.10 -3.46 -27.86
CA TRP A 72 0.86 -3.06 -26.68
C TRP A 72 2.36 -2.93 -27.00
N PRO A 73 3.04 -1.84 -26.59
CA PRO A 73 4.47 -1.65 -26.87
C PRO A 73 5.33 -2.69 -26.15
N GLU A 74 6.42 -3.07 -26.80
CA GLU A 74 7.42 -3.97 -26.20
C GLU A 74 8.34 -3.18 -25.24
N TYR A 75 8.91 -3.86 -24.25
CA TYR A 75 9.77 -3.22 -23.24
C TYR A 75 11.00 -2.51 -23.85
N SER A 76 11.51 -3.01 -24.97
CA SER A 76 12.63 -2.41 -25.71
C SER A 76 12.25 -1.18 -26.53
N ASP A 77 10.98 -0.80 -26.59
CA ASP A 77 10.53 0.35 -27.36
C ASP A 77 10.97 1.66 -26.66
N VAL A 78 11.94 2.34 -27.28
CA VAL A 78 12.51 3.59 -26.77
C VAL A 78 11.45 4.69 -26.69
N PHE A 79 10.53 4.76 -27.66
CA PHE A 79 9.50 5.78 -27.67
C PHE A 79 8.50 5.54 -26.54
N TRP A 80 8.14 4.27 -26.28
CA TRP A 80 7.34 3.89 -25.11
C TRP A 80 8.00 4.29 -23.79
N ASN A 81 9.28 3.96 -23.62
CA ASN A 81 10.02 4.29 -22.40
C ASN A 81 10.11 5.80 -22.17
N ASN A 82 10.26 6.60 -23.24
CA ASN A 82 10.25 8.06 -23.14
C ASN A 82 8.88 8.59 -22.68
N ILE A 83 7.77 8.08 -23.24
CA ILE A 83 6.42 8.46 -22.79
C ILE A 83 6.24 8.13 -21.31
N CYS A 84 6.64 6.93 -20.89
CA CYS A 84 6.54 6.49 -19.50
C CYS A 84 7.31 7.41 -18.56
N ALA A 85 8.52 7.82 -18.93
CA ALA A 85 9.34 8.71 -18.12
C ALA A 85 8.75 10.12 -18.04
N GLU A 86 8.25 10.67 -19.16
CA GLU A 86 7.68 12.02 -19.22
C GLU A 86 6.33 12.12 -18.49
N ASN A 87 5.53 11.05 -18.56
CA ASN A 87 4.18 11.01 -18.01
C ASN A 87 4.10 10.25 -16.69
N GLU A 88 5.23 9.90 -16.08
CA GLU A 88 5.24 9.28 -14.77
C GLU A 88 4.57 10.19 -13.74
N PHE A 89 3.70 9.61 -12.92
CA PHE A 89 3.19 10.24 -11.73
C PHE A 89 4.09 9.88 -10.53
N ILE A 90 4.91 10.85 -10.13
CA ILE A 90 5.93 10.68 -9.08
C ILE A 90 5.40 11.24 -7.76
N VAL A 91 5.45 10.41 -6.71
CA VAL A 91 5.10 10.78 -5.34
C VAL A 91 6.39 10.97 -4.53
N ASN A 92 6.52 12.08 -3.81
CA ASN A 92 7.66 12.38 -2.92
C ASN A 92 9.05 12.17 -3.55
N ASN A 93 9.21 12.51 -4.83
CA ASN A 93 10.44 12.31 -5.61
C ASN A 93 10.90 10.84 -5.71
N LYS A 94 9.97 9.88 -5.56
CA LYS A 94 10.22 8.44 -5.71
C LYS A 94 9.66 7.96 -7.04
N SER A 95 10.49 7.97 -8.08
CA SER A 95 10.12 7.34 -9.36
C SER A 95 9.99 5.83 -9.23
N PHE A 96 9.38 5.19 -10.22
CA PHE A 96 9.24 3.75 -10.37
C PHE A 96 10.58 3.05 -10.24
N ASN A 97 11.61 3.52 -10.96
CA ASN A 97 12.96 2.99 -10.86
C ASN A 97 13.55 3.15 -9.45
N THR A 98 13.22 4.23 -8.75
CA THR A 98 13.65 4.43 -7.36
C THR A 98 12.96 3.45 -6.43
N ARG A 99 11.64 3.26 -6.59
CA ARG A 99 10.86 2.29 -5.80
C ARG A 99 11.34 0.87 -6.04
N GLN A 100 11.56 0.46 -7.30
CA GLN A 100 12.10 -0.88 -7.61
C GLN A 100 13.45 -1.15 -6.94
N LYS A 101 14.34 -0.16 -6.88
CA LYS A 101 15.62 -0.29 -6.16
C LYS A 101 15.44 -0.45 -4.66
N LEU A 102 14.41 0.19 -4.08
CA LEU A 102 14.10 0.08 -2.66
C LEU A 102 13.30 -1.21 -2.35
N ALA A 103 12.59 -1.75 -3.33
CA ALA A 103 11.71 -2.92 -3.23
C ALA A 103 12.46 -4.24 -3.07
N HIS A 104 13.80 -4.25 -3.19
CA HIS A 104 14.61 -5.47 -3.10
C HIS A 104 14.32 -6.31 -1.85
N ASP A 105 14.07 -5.66 -0.72
CA ASP A 105 13.70 -6.33 0.53
C ASP A 105 12.21 -6.22 0.86
N ARG A 106 11.41 -5.46 0.08
CA ARG A 106 10.00 -5.10 0.33
C ARG A 106 9.81 -4.22 1.57
N LEU A 107 8.86 -3.27 1.49
CA LEU A 107 8.74 -2.17 2.46
C LEU A 107 8.57 -2.63 3.92
N PHE A 108 7.77 -3.66 4.16
CA PHE A 108 7.40 -4.12 5.51
C PHE A 108 8.01 -5.48 5.87
N ASN A 109 9.00 -5.95 5.12
CA ASN A 109 9.63 -7.23 5.40
C ASN A 109 10.21 -7.28 6.82
N LYS A 110 10.00 -8.43 7.48
CA LYS A 110 10.35 -8.71 8.89
C LYS A 110 9.66 -7.81 9.92
N GLN A 111 8.68 -7.01 9.53
CA GLN A 111 7.85 -6.24 10.47
C GLN A 111 6.59 -7.04 10.81
N TYR A 112 6.24 -7.07 12.09
CA TYR A 112 5.08 -7.80 12.61
C TYR A 112 3.97 -6.83 12.99
N PHE A 113 2.77 -7.06 12.48
CA PHE A 113 1.61 -6.18 12.66
C PHE A 113 0.44 -6.96 13.26
N TYR A 114 -0.25 -6.31 14.18
CA TYR A 114 -1.57 -6.73 14.65
C TYR A 114 -2.58 -5.64 14.31
N ILE A 115 -3.73 -6.02 13.72
CA ILE A 115 -4.79 -5.06 13.38
C ILE A 115 -5.96 -5.30 14.33
N PHE A 116 -6.21 -4.34 15.22
CA PHE A 116 -7.31 -4.43 16.17
C PHE A 116 -8.66 -4.45 15.45
N ASN A 117 -9.56 -5.35 15.87
CA ASN A 117 -10.90 -5.54 15.30
C ASN A 117 -10.95 -5.92 13.81
N ILE A 118 -9.88 -6.45 13.22
CA ILE A 118 -9.89 -6.83 11.80
C ILE A 118 -10.97 -7.87 11.45
N ASP A 119 -11.33 -8.75 12.39
CA ASP A 119 -12.37 -9.77 12.20
C ASP A 119 -13.79 -9.19 12.13
N SER A 120 -13.98 -7.93 12.55
CA SER A 120 -15.24 -7.23 12.35
C SER A 120 -15.52 -6.89 10.88
N ILE A 121 -14.47 -6.92 10.04
CA ILE A 121 -14.54 -6.56 8.63
C ILE A 121 -14.91 -7.79 7.79
N LYS A 122 -16.18 -7.87 7.40
CA LYS A 122 -16.76 -9.04 6.74
C LYS A 122 -16.64 -9.05 5.21
N GLN A 123 -16.32 -7.89 4.61
CA GLN A 123 -16.29 -7.71 3.17
C GLN A 123 -15.05 -6.93 2.77
N SER A 124 -14.55 -7.20 1.55
CA SER A 124 -13.47 -6.42 0.96
C SER A 124 -13.94 -5.00 0.70
N ASN A 125 -13.39 -4.05 1.45
CA ASN A 125 -13.68 -2.62 1.29
C ASN A 125 -12.39 -1.82 1.47
N TYR A 126 -11.79 -1.37 0.38
CA TYR A 126 -10.56 -0.60 0.40
C TYR A 126 -10.69 0.79 1.04
N TYR A 127 -11.92 1.28 1.22
CA TYR A 127 -12.19 2.53 1.94
C TYR A 127 -12.37 2.30 3.46
N ASP A 128 -12.40 1.05 3.92
CA ASP A 128 -12.25 0.74 5.34
C ASP A 128 -10.76 0.80 5.72
N PRO A 129 -10.35 1.65 6.68
CA PRO A 129 -8.93 1.83 7.00
C PRO A 129 -8.23 0.57 7.52
N LEU A 130 -8.95 -0.32 8.20
CA LEU A 130 -8.38 -1.57 8.72
C LEU A 130 -8.19 -2.58 7.60
N PHE A 131 -9.17 -2.71 6.69
CA PHE A 131 -9.04 -3.53 5.50
C PHE A 131 -7.91 -3.04 4.59
N LEU A 132 -7.81 -1.72 4.39
CA LEU A 132 -6.75 -1.12 3.59
C LEU A 132 -5.38 -1.42 4.22
N CYS A 133 -5.20 -1.20 5.52
CA CYS A 133 -3.97 -1.56 6.22
C CYS A 133 -3.61 -3.04 6.04
N LYS A 134 -4.59 -3.95 6.20
CA LYS A 134 -4.39 -5.40 5.99
C LYS A 134 -3.84 -5.68 4.59
N THR A 135 -4.40 -5.03 3.57
CA THR A 135 -3.98 -5.23 2.18
C THR A 135 -2.60 -4.65 1.93
N LEU A 136 -2.37 -3.41 2.35
CA LEU A 136 -1.09 -2.71 2.19
C LEU A 136 0.07 -3.41 2.90
N ILE A 137 -0.15 -3.91 4.11
CA ILE A 137 0.84 -4.69 4.86
C ILE A 137 1.21 -5.95 4.09
N LYS A 138 0.22 -6.70 3.59
CA LYS A 138 0.48 -7.92 2.84
C LYS A 138 1.21 -7.65 1.52
N LEU A 139 0.82 -6.59 0.79
CA LEU A 139 1.51 -6.19 -0.45
C LEU A 139 2.96 -5.77 -0.19
N GLY A 140 3.22 -5.13 0.96
CA GLY A 140 4.57 -4.80 1.41
C GLY A 140 5.34 -5.94 2.10
N GLU A 141 4.82 -7.17 2.06
CA GLU A 141 5.38 -8.37 2.71
C GLU A 141 5.57 -8.28 4.24
N GLY A 142 4.70 -7.53 4.91
CA GLY A 142 4.61 -7.54 6.38
C GLY A 142 3.87 -8.76 6.92
N VAL A 143 4.19 -9.15 8.16
CA VAL A 143 3.60 -10.32 8.82
C VAL A 143 2.43 -9.91 9.70
N LEU A 144 1.23 -10.40 9.40
CA LEU A 144 0.07 -10.23 10.29
C LEU A 144 0.08 -11.33 11.36
N VAL A 145 0.24 -10.93 12.62
CA VAL A 145 0.22 -11.83 13.77
C VAL A 145 -1.17 -11.89 14.40
N SER A 146 -1.48 -13.02 15.03
CA SER A 146 -2.74 -13.22 15.76
C SER A 146 -2.68 -12.76 17.22
N ASP A 147 -1.50 -12.73 17.83
CA ASP A 147 -1.29 -12.25 19.19
C ASP A 147 -0.64 -10.86 19.15
N PRO A 148 -1.25 -9.81 19.73
CA PRO A 148 -0.66 -8.47 19.74
C PRO A 148 0.68 -8.38 20.49
N ILE A 149 1.04 -9.36 21.34
CA ILE A 149 2.34 -9.43 22.03
C ILE A 149 3.49 -9.78 21.06
N ASP A 150 3.16 -10.38 19.92
CA ASP A 150 4.14 -10.75 18.90
C ASP A 150 4.32 -9.66 17.83
N ALA A 151 3.57 -8.55 17.93
CA ALA A 151 3.65 -7.45 16.98
C ALA A 151 4.76 -6.45 17.34
N ASP A 152 5.31 -5.80 16.31
CA ASP A 152 6.05 -4.55 16.44
C ASP A 152 5.09 -3.36 16.48
N TYR A 153 4.00 -3.45 15.71
CA TYR A 153 2.98 -2.41 15.56
C TYR A 153 1.57 -2.96 15.77
N VAL A 154 0.79 -2.29 16.60
CA VAL A 154 -0.65 -2.52 16.76
C VAL A 154 -1.40 -1.40 16.08
N ILE A 155 -2.24 -1.72 15.10
CA ILE A 155 -3.01 -0.74 14.34
C ILE A 155 -4.40 -0.60 14.96
N ILE A 156 -4.75 0.64 15.34
CA ILE A 156 -6.08 1.01 15.85
C ILE A 156 -6.57 2.23 15.05
N HIS A 157 -7.73 2.08 14.41
CA HIS A 157 -8.32 3.16 13.62
C HIS A 157 -8.99 4.24 14.50
N ASN A 158 -9.75 3.82 15.51
CA ASN A 158 -10.45 4.73 16.42
C ASN A 158 -9.95 4.52 17.86
N SER A 159 -9.11 5.44 18.35
CA SER A 159 -8.58 5.39 19.71
C SER A 159 -9.55 5.90 20.77
N GLU A 160 -10.67 6.51 20.37
CA GLU A 160 -11.74 6.94 21.28
C GLU A 160 -12.73 5.80 21.60
N ASP A 161 -12.66 4.66 20.88
CA ASP A 161 -13.48 3.49 21.18
C ASP A 161 -13.11 2.89 22.54
N SER A 162 -14.10 2.75 23.42
CA SER A 162 -13.99 2.08 24.72
C SER A 162 -13.34 0.69 24.64
N ASN A 163 -13.60 -0.09 23.58
CA ASN A 163 -12.99 -1.40 23.40
C ASN A 163 -11.49 -1.28 23.08
N ALA A 164 -11.09 -0.29 22.28
CA ALA A 164 -9.69 -0.04 21.96
C ALA A 164 -8.91 0.43 23.20
N ILE A 165 -9.52 1.29 24.02
CA ILE A 165 -8.94 1.74 25.30
C ILE A 165 -8.77 0.56 26.26
N SER A 166 -9.81 -0.27 26.43
CA SER A 166 -9.78 -1.46 27.28
C SER A 166 -8.70 -2.45 26.82
N PHE A 167 -8.62 -2.69 25.50
CA PHE A 167 -7.60 -3.53 24.89
C PHE A 167 -6.18 -3.02 25.16
N TYR A 168 -5.95 -1.72 24.97
CA TYR A 168 -4.67 -1.08 25.26
C TYR A 168 -4.26 -1.25 26.72
N THR A 169 -5.16 -0.95 27.67
CA THR A 169 -4.89 -1.11 29.10
C THR A 169 -4.57 -2.56 29.46
N CYS A 170 -5.34 -3.51 28.95
CA CYS A 170 -5.13 -4.94 29.19
C CYS A 170 -3.77 -5.43 28.67
N LEU A 171 -3.37 -4.99 27.45
CA LEU A 171 -2.07 -5.36 26.89
C LEU A 171 -0.92 -4.77 27.71
N GLN A 172 -1.03 -3.52 28.15
CA GLN A 172 -0.01 -2.90 29.02
C GLN A 172 0.17 -3.64 30.35
N GLU A 173 -0.92 -4.04 30.99
CA GLU A 173 -0.88 -4.81 32.24
C GLU A 173 -0.24 -6.19 32.01
N THR A 174 -0.61 -6.85 30.92
CA THR A 174 -0.03 -8.13 30.52
C THR A 174 1.49 -8.03 30.37
N TYR A 175 1.99 -6.99 29.70
CA TYR A 175 3.44 -6.73 29.58
C TYR A 175 4.11 -6.44 30.92
N LYS A 176 3.48 -5.66 31.80
CA LYS A 176 4.00 -5.40 33.16
C LYS A 176 4.14 -6.69 33.98
N ASN A 177 3.23 -7.64 33.79
CA ASN A 177 3.23 -8.93 34.49
C ASN A 177 4.20 -9.94 33.86
N GLN A 178 4.46 -9.84 32.55
CA GLN A 178 5.38 -10.71 31.81
C GLN A 178 6.87 -10.31 31.89
N LYS A 179 7.28 -9.47 32.86
CA LYS A 179 8.65 -8.96 33.11
C LYS A 179 9.81 -9.98 33.02
N LYS A 180 9.54 -11.29 32.96
CA LYS A 180 10.52 -12.36 32.73
C LYS A 180 10.97 -12.51 31.26
N LYS A 181 10.22 -12.01 30.27
CA LYS A 181 10.65 -11.99 28.85
C LYS A 181 11.01 -10.55 28.46
N LYS A 182 12.24 -10.29 28.01
CA LYS A 182 12.75 -8.96 27.57
C LYS A 182 12.06 -8.41 26.30
N LYS A 183 10.77 -8.66 26.07
CA LYS A 183 10.04 -8.17 24.89
C LYS A 183 9.60 -6.72 25.13
N LYS A 184 9.84 -5.86 24.13
CA LYS A 184 9.37 -4.47 24.09
C LYS A 184 7.87 -4.46 23.82
N LEU A 185 7.14 -3.51 24.42
CA LEU A 185 5.74 -3.26 24.10
C LEU A 185 5.62 -2.80 22.63
N PRO A 186 4.66 -3.30 21.84
CA PRO A 186 4.41 -2.81 20.49
C PRO A 186 4.06 -1.33 20.50
N LEU A 187 4.28 -0.69 19.35
CA LEU A 187 3.86 0.68 19.11
C LEU A 187 2.41 0.68 18.64
N PHE A 188 1.56 1.44 19.33
CA PHE A 188 0.15 1.61 18.95
C PHE A 188 0.04 2.75 17.95
N VAL A 189 -0.36 2.42 16.72
CA VAL A 189 -0.33 3.33 15.57
C VAL A 189 -1.66 3.42 14.84
N THR A 190 -1.95 4.59 14.28
CA THR A 190 -3.12 4.81 13.42
C THR A 190 -2.84 4.32 11.99
N PRO A 191 -3.88 4.11 11.15
CA PRO A 191 -3.70 3.80 9.74
C PRO A 191 -2.78 4.77 8.98
N ASN A 192 -2.78 6.06 9.35
CA ASN A 192 -1.93 7.09 8.73
C ASN A 192 -0.44 6.71 8.76
N PHE A 193 0.01 6.00 9.81
CA PHE A 193 1.39 5.53 9.89
C PHE A 193 1.75 4.61 8.71
N ILE A 194 0.87 3.67 8.37
CA ILE A 194 1.08 2.73 7.26
C ILE A 194 1.11 3.49 5.94
N TYR A 195 0.17 4.42 5.75
CA TYR A 195 0.09 5.22 4.53
C TYR A 195 1.35 6.06 4.34
N ASP A 196 1.81 6.72 5.39
CA ASP A 196 3.04 7.52 5.35
C ASP A 196 4.29 6.68 5.14
N CYS A 197 4.37 5.46 5.68
CA CYS A 197 5.47 4.56 5.38
C CYS A 197 5.55 4.26 3.87
N ILE A 198 4.41 4.12 3.21
CA ILE A 198 4.32 3.85 1.77
C ILE A 198 4.65 5.10 0.95
N LEU A 199 4.07 6.25 1.30
CA LEU A 199 4.37 7.51 0.61
C LEU A 199 5.85 7.89 0.67
N ASN A 200 6.54 7.53 1.76
CA ASN A 200 7.97 7.77 1.92
C ASN A 200 8.84 6.60 1.47
N TYR A 201 8.22 5.44 1.21
CA TYR A 201 8.86 4.16 0.96
C TYR A 201 9.94 3.84 2.02
N SER A 202 9.57 3.99 3.29
CA SER A 202 10.44 3.76 4.44
C SER A 202 9.63 3.57 5.72
N VAL A 203 10.01 2.59 6.53
CA VAL A 203 9.46 2.39 7.88
C VAL A 203 10.22 3.29 8.85
N SER A 204 9.68 4.47 9.11
CA SER A 204 10.21 5.40 10.11
C SER A 204 9.61 5.16 11.50
N TYR A 205 10.20 5.75 12.54
CA TYR A 205 9.54 5.77 13.84
C TYR A 205 8.23 6.59 13.79
N PRO A 206 7.13 6.17 14.45
CA PRO A 206 5.88 6.91 14.45
C PRO A 206 6.05 8.33 15.04
N SER A 207 5.31 9.31 14.51
CA SER A 207 5.38 10.72 14.93
C SER A 207 4.05 11.23 15.46
N LYS A 208 4.09 11.98 16.56
CA LYS A 208 2.92 12.69 17.11
C LYS A 208 2.44 13.81 16.17
N SER A 209 3.35 14.54 15.52
CA SER A 209 2.98 15.65 14.62
C SER A 209 2.23 15.20 13.37
N LYS A 210 2.32 13.92 13.03
CA LYS A 210 1.63 13.28 11.90
C LYS A 210 0.44 12.42 12.33
N ASN A 211 0.05 12.50 13.61
CA ASN A 211 -1.02 11.68 14.19
C ASN A 211 -0.80 10.17 13.99
N HIS A 212 0.45 9.70 14.06
CA HIS A 212 0.75 8.27 13.89
C HIS A 212 0.44 7.45 15.14
N PHE A 213 0.44 8.04 16.33
CA PHE A 213 0.16 7.33 17.58
C PHE A 213 -1.34 7.34 17.89
N CYS A 214 -1.86 6.24 18.43
CA CYS A 214 -3.25 6.12 18.86
C CYS A 214 -3.55 6.79 20.21
N PHE A 215 -2.60 6.71 21.16
CA PHE A 215 -2.73 7.13 22.55
C PHE A 215 -1.55 7.98 23.01
#